data_AF-A0AAU2PD18-F1
#
_entry.id   AF-A0AAU2PD18-F1
#
_cell.length_a   1.000
_cell.length_b   1.000
_cell.length_c   1.000
_cell.angle_alpha   90.00
_cell.angle_beta   90.00
_cell.angle_gamma   90.00
#
_symmetry.space_group_name_H-M   'P 1'
#
loop_
_entity.id
_entity.type
_entity.pdbx_description
1 polymer ?
#
loop_
_entity_poly.entity_id
_entity_poly.type
_entity_poly.pdbx_seq_one_letter_code
_entity_poly.pdbx_strand_id
1 'polypeptide(L)'
;MTQYLDHTGVAQKLLDQQGDINRLTAERDGAYRERAHLVALLAAMTEGAVLVPAPDVDEDGWALLYLNIGGSQASWHISPRDVELFEHVERVTADDPRAQWDGHTTDDKYARIAAHTAELRQHCGPACSEAHTYTGRCEGAPTTPAVDDSSADAPDQVHPEQSPQASEPEGVDESCPQHPAAPVIGGMCGGCTQYLLTKDS
;
A
#
# COMPACT_ATOMS: atom_id res chain seq x y z
N MET A 1 37.63 -32.24 -32.33
CA MET A 1 37.40 -32.63 -30.93
C MET A 1 36.10 -31.96 -30.52
N THR A 2 34.99 -32.67 -30.72
CA THR A 2 33.64 -32.11 -30.62
C THR A 2 33.29 -31.88 -29.16
N GLN A 3 33.00 -30.64 -28.77
CA GLN A 3 32.40 -30.33 -27.48
C GLN A 3 31.05 -31.05 -27.43
N TYR A 4 31.03 -32.21 -26.76
CA TYR A 4 29.80 -32.90 -26.40
C TYR A 4 29.16 -32.04 -25.31
N LEU A 5 28.20 -31.21 -25.70
CA LEU A 5 27.39 -30.50 -24.72
C LEU A 5 26.76 -31.55 -23.82
N ASP A 6 26.96 -31.42 -22.51
CA ASP A 6 26.23 -32.23 -21.54
C ASP A 6 24.75 -31.81 -21.59
N HIS A 7 24.04 -32.40 -22.54
CA HIS A 7 22.62 -32.19 -22.76
C HIS A 7 21.80 -32.55 -21.52
N THR A 8 22.33 -33.40 -20.63
CA THR A 8 21.71 -33.78 -19.37
C THR A 8 21.78 -32.64 -18.35
N GLY A 9 22.96 -32.02 -18.19
CA GLY A 9 23.14 -30.87 -17.31
C GLY A 9 22.33 -29.65 -17.77
N VAL A 10 22.22 -29.43 -19.08
CA VAL A 10 21.36 -28.36 -19.63
C VAL A 10 19.87 -28.64 -19.39
N ALA A 11 19.42 -29.88 -19.60
CA ALA A 11 18.03 -30.27 -19.36
C ALA A 11 17.64 -30.12 -17.88
N GLN A 12 18.52 -30.55 -16.96
CA GLN A 12 18.27 -30.40 -15.52
C GLN A 12 18.13 -28.92 -15.13
N LYS A 13 19.04 -28.07 -15.61
CA LYS A 13 18.98 -26.63 -15.32
C LYS A 13 17.67 -25.99 -15.80
N LEU A 14 17.17 -26.39 -16.97
CA LEU A 14 15.89 -25.89 -17.49
C LEU A 14 14.70 -26.34 -16.63
N LEU A 15 14.72 -27.58 -16.15
CA LEU A 15 13.68 -28.09 -15.23
C LEU A 15 13.69 -27.34 -13.90
N ASP A 16 14.87 -27.10 -13.33
CA ASP A 16 15.01 -26.35 -12.08
C ASP A 16 14.50 -24.91 -12.26
N GLN A 17 14.89 -24.24 -13.35
CA GLN A 17 14.41 -22.91 -13.71
C GLN A 17 12.89 -22.87 -13.87
N GLN A 18 12.30 -23.89 -14.51
CA GLN A 18 10.85 -23.97 -14.66
C GLN A 18 10.16 -24.16 -13.31
N GLY A 19 10.75 -24.97 -12.42
CA GLY A 19 10.27 -25.13 -11.05
C GLY A 19 10.27 -23.81 -10.28
N ASP A 20 11.36 -23.05 -10.36
CA ASP A 20 11.46 -21.73 -9.73
C ASP A 20 10.47 -20.72 -10.32
N ILE A 21 10.32 -20.66 -11.64
CA ILE A 21 9.34 -19.79 -12.29
C ILE A 21 7.93 -20.10 -11.81
N ASN A 22 7.57 -21.38 -11.72
CA ASN A 22 6.25 -21.79 -11.26
C ASN A 22 6.01 -21.39 -9.80
N ARG A 23 7.01 -21.61 -8.94
CA ARG A 23 6.94 -21.24 -7.52
C ARG A 23 6.80 -19.72 -7.35
N LEU A 24 7.67 -18.94 -7.99
CA LEU A 24 7.63 -17.48 -7.91
C LEU A 24 6.34 -16.91 -8.49
N THR A 25 5.81 -17.52 -9.54
CA THR A 25 4.50 -17.15 -10.11
C THR A 25 3.38 -17.40 -9.10
N ALA A 26 3.38 -18.54 -8.42
CA ALA A 26 2.37 -18.85 -7.40
C ALA A 26 2.47 -17.92 -6.18
N GLU A 27 3.69 -17.64 -5.70
CA GLU A 27 3.93 -16.69 -4.60
C GLU A 27 3.44 -15.28 -4.96
N ARG A 28 3.78 -14.81 -6.17
CA ARG A 28 3.32 -13.54 -6.71
C ARG A 28 1.79 -13.48 -6.82
N ASP A 29 1.16 -14.49 -7.44
CA ASP A 29 -0.29 -14.55 -7.63
C ASP A 29 -1.01 -14.57 -6.27
N GLY A 30 -0.45 -15.24 -5.26
CA GLY A 30 -0.94 -15.20 -3.87
C GLY A 30 -0.93 -13.80 -3.28
N ALA A 31 0.20 -13.08 -3.41
CA ALA A 31 0.31 -11.69 -2.93
C ALA A 31 -0.69 -10.75 -3.62
N TYR A 32 -0.92 -10.92 -4.93
CA TYR A 32 -1.93 -10.15 -5.66
C TYR A 32 -3.35 -10.43 -5.16
N ARG A 33 -3.68 -11.68 -4.84
CA ARG A 33 -5.00 -12.05 -4.30
C ARG A 33 -5.22 -11.50 -2.90
N GLU A 34 -4.22 -11.57 -2.02
CA GLU A 34 -4.28 -10.94 -0.68
C GLU A 34 -4.51 -9.43 -0.79
N ARG A 35 -3.77 -8.76 -1.70
CA ARG A 35 -3.99 -7.34 -2.00
C ARG A 35 -5.42 -7.08 -2.49
N ALA A 36 -5.95 -7.92 -3.38
CA ALA A 36 -7.30 -7.76 -3.90
C ALA A 36 -8.36 -7.83 -2.79
N HIS A 37 -8.21 -8.74 -1.83
CA HIS A 37 -9.09 -8.80 -0.64
C HIS A 37 -9.05 -7.50 0.18
N LEU A 38 -7.87 -6.96 0.46
CA LEU A 38 -7.74 -5.71 1.21
C LEU A 38 -8.33 -4.52 0.44
N VAL A 39 -8.11 -4.46 -0.87
CA VAL A 39 -8.66 -3.41 -1.72
C VAL A 39 -10.19 -3.55 -1.85
N ALA A 40 -10.74 -4.75 -1.88
CA ALA A 40 -12.20 -5.00 -1.85
C ALA A 40 -12.83 -4.52 -0.54
N LEU A 41 -12.16 -4.74 0.60
CA LEU A 41 -12.58 -4.19 1.89
C LEU A 41 -12.55 -2.66 1.88
N LEU A 42 -11.48 -2.05 1.36
CA LEU A 42 -11.39 -0.59 1.23
C LEU A 42 -12.52 -0.03 0.35
N ALA A 43 -12.84 -0.69 -0.76
CA ALA A 43 -13.96 -0.32 -1.62
C ALA A 43 -15.31 -0.42 -0.88
N ALA A 44 -15.51 -1.44 -0.04
CA ALA A 44 -16.72 -1.57 0.78
C ALA A 44 -16.85 -0.47 1.84
N MET A 45 -15.72 0.06 2.33
CA MET A 45 -15.68 1.14 3.33
C MET A 45 -15.77 2.54 2.73
N THR A 46 -15.62 2.67 1.41
CA THR A 46 -15.51 3.94 0.72
C THR A 46 -16.76 4.20 -0.12
N GLU A 47 -17.40 5.35 0.07
CA GLU A 47 -18.51 5.75 -0.78
C GLU A 47 -18.01 6.09 -2.19
N GLY A 48 -18.78 5.69 -3.21
CA GLY A 48 -18.51 6.04 -4.60
C GLY A 48 -17.40 5.24 -5.28
N ALA A 49 -16.95 4.13 -4.69
CA ALA A 49 -16.08 3.19 -5.39
C ALA A 49 -16.78 2.61 -6.64
N VAL A 50 -16.06 2.53 -7.76
CA VAL A 50 -16.57 2.01 -9.03
C VAL A 50 -15.56 1.11 -9.74
N LEU A 51 -16.07 0.14 -10.49
CA LEU A 51 -15.29 -0.70 -11.40
C LEU A 51 -15.59 -0.36 -12.85
N VAL A 52 -14.56 -0.28 -13.67
CA VAL A 52 -14.66 -0.18 -15.14
C VAL A 52 -13.78 -1.23 -15.80
N PRO A 53 -14.06 -1.65 -17.05
CA PRO A 53 -13.10 -2.42 -17.84
C PRO A 53 -11.76 -1.67 -17.92
N ALA A 54 -10.63 -2.37 -17.80
CA ALA A 54 -9.29 -1.76 -17.91
C ALA A 54 -8.89 -1.62 -19.39
N PRO A 55 -8.93 -0.42 -20.00
CA PRO A 55 -8.66 -0.26 -21.43
C PRO A 55 -7.17 -0.28 -21.77
N ASP A 56 -6.30 -0.17 -20.76
CA ASP A 56 -4.85 -0.12 -20.85
C ASP A 56 -4.19 -1.50 -20.71
N VAL A 57 -4.99 -2.56 -20.59
CA VAL A 57 -4.54 -3.96 -20.53
C VAL A 57 -5.11 -4.71 -21.73
N ASP A 58 -4.24 -5.28 -22.56
CA ASP A 58 -4.61 -5.99 -23.80
C ASP A 58 -5.32 -7.35 -23.56
N GLU A 59 -5.50 -7.74 -22.30
CA GLU A 59 -6.16 -8.98 -21.89
C GLU A 59 -7.60 -8.74 -21.42
N ASP A 60 -8.54 -9.52 -21.97
CA ASP A 60 -9.95 -9.44 -21.61
C ASP A 60 -10.20 -9.77 -20.12
N GLY A 61 -11.17 -9.07 -19.54
CA GLY A 61 -11.67 -9.33 -18.19
C GLY A 61 -10.94 -8.60 -17.07
N TRP A 62 -9.83 -7.90 -17.36
CA TRP A 62 -9.21 -6.99 -16.41
C TRP A 62 -10.12 -5.79 -16.14
N ALA A 63 -10.15 -5.36 -14.88
CA ALA A 63 -10.92 -4.21 -14.45
C ALA A 63 -10.03 -3.18 -13.73
N LEU A 64 -10.42 -1.92 -13.79
CA LEU A 64 -9.86 -0.84 -12.99
C LEU A 64 -10.86 -0.46 -11.90
N LEU A 65 -10.40 -0.49 -10.66
CA LEU A 65 -11.12 0.04 -9.51
C LEU A 65 -10.70 1.49 -9.27
N TYR A 66 -11.68 2.38 -9.15
CA TYR A 66 -11.51 3.75 -8.68
C TYR A 66 -12.22 3.95 -7.35
N LEU A 67 -11.55 4.59 -6.40
CA LEU A 67 -12.12 5.02 -5.12
C LEU A 67 -11.32 6.19 -4.55
N ASN A 68 -11.87 6.88 -3.55
CA ASN A 68 -11.21 8.02 -2.91
C ASN A 68 -10.76 7.67 -1.47
N ILE A 69 -9.46 7.81 -1.18
CA ILE A 69 -8.89 7.68 0.16
C ILE A 69 -8.41 9.05 0.60
N GLY A 70 -8.90 9.55 1.74
CA GLY A 70 -8.53 10.89 2.22
C GLY A 70 -8.83 12.01 1.22
N GLY A 71 -9.94 11.90 0.49
CA GLY A 71 -10.33 12.86 -0.55
C GLY A 71 -9.49 12.80 -1.84
N SER A 72 -8.51 11.90 -1.92
CA SER A 72 -7.68 11.71 -3.11
C SER A 72 -8.03 10.41 -3.83
N GLN A 73 -8.05 10.43 -5.16
CA GLN A 73 -8.29 9.23 -5.94
C GLN A 73 -7.14 8.23 -5.78
N ALA A 74 -7.50 6.95 -5.67
CA ALA A 74 -6.60 5.82 -5.79
C ALA A 74 -7.19 4.81 -6.78
N SER A 75 -6.32 4.19 -7.56
CA SER A 75 -6.72 3.19 -8.55
C SER A 75 -5.86 1.92 -8.49
N TRP A 76 -6.48 0.79 -8.86
CA TRP A 76 -5.82 -0.51 -8.99
C TRP A 76 -6.42 -1.32 -10.13
N HIS A 77 -5.54 -1.98 -10.90
CA HIS A 77 -5.94 -3.08 -11.77
C HIS A 77 -6.30 -4.32 -10.95
N ILE A 78 -7.45 -4.88 -11.28
CA ILE A 78 -8.02 -6.09 -10.70
C ILE A 78 -7.98 -7.19 -11.76
N SER A 79 -7.28 -8.27 -11.41
CA SER A 79 -7.16 -9.47 -12.24
C SER A 79 -8.53 -10.11 -12.46
N PRO A 80 -8.83 -10.68 -13.64
CA PRO A 80 -10.07 -11.40 -13.91
C PRO A 80 -10.40 -12.48 -12.86
N ARG A 81 -9.38 -13.05 -12.20
CA ARG A 81 -9.51 -14.12 -11.19
C ARG A 81 -9.94 -13.64 -9.80
N ASP A 82 -9.96 -12.33 -9.58
CA ASP A 82 -10.28 -11.71 -8.30
C ASP A 82 -11.42 -10.68 -8.43
N VAL A 83 -11.96 -10.48 -9.64
CA VAL A 83 -13.05 -9.55 -9.93
C VAL A 83 -14.33 -9.92 -9.14
N GLU A 84 -14.51 -11.19 -8.78
CA GLU A 84 -15.63 -11.65 -7.95
C GLU A 84 -15.59 -11.10 -6.52
N LEU A 85 -14.42 -10.69 -6.02
CA LEU A 85 -14.30 -10.08 -4.69
C LEU A 85 -14.97 -8.70 -4.60
N PHE A 86 -15.34 -8.13 -5.74
CA PHE A 86 -15.90 -6.78 -5.89
C PHE A 86 -17.35 -6.80 -6.37
N GLU A 87 -18.09 -7.89 -6.16
CA GLU A 87 -19.51 -8.00 -6.52
C GLU A 87 -20.39 -6.88 -5.94
N HIS A 88 -20.00 -6.31 -4.79
CA HIS A 88 -20.68 -5.19 -4.15
C HIS A 88 -20.36 -3.82 -4.76
N VAL A 89 -19.34 -3.73 -5.62
CA VAL A 89 -18.92 -2.48 -6.25
C VAL A 89 -19.69 -2.26 -7.55
N GLU A 90 -20.23 -1.05 -7.71
CA GLU A 90 -20.95 -0.67 -8.92
C GLU A 90 -20.02 -0.74 -10.15
N ARG A 91 -20.50 -1.38 -11.22
CA ARG A 91 -19.81 -1.41 -12.51
C ARG A 91 -20.35 -0.30 -13.40
N VAL A 92 -19.45 0.54 -13.89
CA VAL A 92 -19.79 1.72 -14.70
C VAL A 92 -19.01 1.71 -16.01
N THR A 93 -19.35 2.64 -16.89
CA THR A 93 -18.64 2.86 -18.14
C THR A 93 -17.47 3.84 -17.93
N ALA A 94 -16.51 3.84 -18.86
CA ALA A 94 -15.29 4.65 -18.75
C ALA A 94 -15.53 6.17 -18.82
N ASP A 95 -16.73 6.62 -19.20
CA ASP A 95 -17.17 8.02 -19.19
C ASP A 95 -17.79 8.45 -17.85
N ASP A 96 -17.96 7.54 -16.88
CA ASP A 96 -18.42 7.91 -15.54
C ASP A 96 -17.40 8.89 -14.90
N PRO A 97 -17.86 10.03 -14.34
CA PRO A 97 -16.97 11.02 -13.73
C PRO A 97 -16.13 10.47 -12.56
N ARG A 98 -16.60 9.43 -11.87
CA ARG A 98 -15.84 8.73 -10.80
C ARG A 98 -14.71 7.86 -11.34
N ALA A 99 -14.81 7.45 -12.60
CA ALA A 99 -13.84 6.60 -13.30
C ALA A 99 -12.84 7.40 -14.16
N GLN A 100 -12.75 8.72 -13.97
CA GLN A 100 -11.77 9.56 -14.65
C GLN A 100 -10.46 9.57 -13.86
N TRP A 101 -9.38 9.04 -14.44
CA TRP A 101 -8.08 9.04 -13.79
C TRP A 101 -7.57 10.47 -13.58
N ASP A 102 -7.19 10.81 -12.34
CA ASP A 102 -6.71 12.14 -11.97
C ASP A 102 -5.23 12.42 -12.36
N GLY A 103 -4.56 11.45 -13.01
CA GLY A 103 -3.17 11.56 -13.45
C GLY A 103 -2.12 11.21 -12.38
N HIS A 104 -2.50 10.65 -11.23
CA HIS A 104 -1.53 10.27 -10.19
C HIS A 104 -0.53 9.20 -10.66
N THR A 105 0.74 9.36 -10.30
CA THR A 105 1.70 8.25 -10.39
C THR A 105 1.45 7.23 -9.29
N THR A 106 2.12 6.07 -9.39
CA THR A 106 2.09 5.07 -8.30
C THR A 106 2.66 5.64 -7.00
N ASP A 107 3.73 6.42 -7.07
CA ASP A 107 4.36 7.03 -5.91
C ASP A 107 3.45 8.10 -5.29
N ASP A 108 2.78 8.93 -6.10
CA ASP A 108 1.80 9.92 -5.63
C ASP A 108 0.65 9.25 -4.87
N LYS A 109 0.10 8.16 -5.43
CA LYS A 109 -0.96 7.38 -4.77
C LYS A 109 -0.54 6.92 -3.39
N TYR A 110 0.64 6.30 -3.28
CA TYR A 110 1.09 5.77 -2.00
C TYR A 110 1.52 6.85 -1.01
N ALA A 111 2.06 7.98 -1.47
CA ALA A 111 2.34 9.14 -0.63
C ALA A 111 1.04 9.71 -0.01
N ARG A 112 -0.03 9.83 -0.81
CA ARG A 112 -1.35 10.30 -0.33
C ARG A 112 -1.99 9.31 0.66
N ILE A 113 -1.91 8.01 0.39
CA ILE A 113 -2.37 6.96 1.32
C ILE A 113 -1.61 7.04 2.64
N ALA A 114 -0.28 7.19 2.60
CA ALA A 114 0.55 7.30 3.80
C ALA A 114 0.22 8.56 4.61
N ALA A 115 0.03 9.71 3.95
CA ALA A 115 -0.41 10.95 4.58
C ALA A 115 -1.76 10.77 5.29
N HIS A 116 -2.76 10.22 4.60
CA HIS A 116 -4.08 9.99 5.19
C HIS A 116 -4.04 8.97 6.34
N THR A 117 -3.21 7.93 6.23
CA THR A 117 -2.98 6.98 7.32
C THR A 117 -2.41 7.67 8.55
N ALA A 118 -1.46 8.59 8.36
CA ALA A 118 -0.89 9.37 9.46
C ALA A 118 -1.93 10.29 10.12
N GLU A 119 -2.81 10.91 9.33
CA GLU A 119 -3.94 11.71 9.84
C GLU A 119 -4.90 10.85 10.69
N LEU A 120 -5.33 9.70 10.17
CA LEU A 120 -6.24 8.78 10.88
C LEU A 120 -5.64 8.30 12.20
N ARG A 121 -4.33 8.03 12.23
CA ARG A 121 -3.60 7.66 13.45
C ARG A 121 -3.61 8.78 14.50
N GLN A 122 -3.59 10.04 14.09
CA GLN A 122 -3.62 11.19 15.02
C GLN A 122 -5.02 11.45 15.59
N HIS A 123 -6.07 11.18 14.80
CA HIS A 123 -7.45 11.42 15.22
C HIS A 123 -7.95 10.45 16.30
N CYS A 124 -7.31 9.27 16.42
CA CYS A 124 -7.67 8.26 17.43
C CYS A 124 -6.53 8.13 18.46
N GLY A 125 -6.58 8.91 19.56
CA GLY A 125 -5.71 8.68 20.71
C GLY A 125 -6.04 7.38 21.47
N PRO A 126 -5.20 6.92 22.42
CA PRO A 126 -5.43 5.69 23.20
C PRO A 126 -6.77 5.66 23.95
N ALA A 127 -7.38 6.81 24.20
CA ALA A 127 -8.70 6.92 24.83
C ALA A 127 -9.87 6.61 23.88
N CYS A 128 -9.67 6.66 22.56
CA CYS A 128 -10.69 6.33 21.56
C CYS A 128 -10.79 4.83 21.27
N SER A 129 -9.77 4.02 21.61
CA SER A 129 -9.77 2.59 21.28
C SER A 129 -10.93 1.80 21.88
N GLU A 130 -11.50 2.24 23.01
CA GLU A 130 -12.66 1.62 23.66
C GLU A 130 -14.01 2.11 23.13
N ALA A 131 -14.04 3.23 22.39
CA ALA A 131 -15.26 3.89 21.92
C ALA A 131 -15.54 3.69 20.42
N HIS A 132 -14.70 2.94 19.70
CA HIS A 132 -15.00 2.58 18.32
C HIS A 132 -16.17 1.59 18.29
N THR A 133 -17.30 2.03 17.75
CA THR A 133 -18.17 1.08 17.05
C THR A 133 -17.39 0.50 15.86
N TYR A 134 -17.77 -0.70 15.41
CA TYR A 134 -17.12 -1.47 14.33
C TYR A 134 -16.82 -0.68 13.04
N THR A 135 -17.42 0.51 12.85
CA THR A 135 -17.25 1.40 11.69
C THR A 135 -16.05 2.36 11.79
N GLY A 136 -15.31 2.38 12.91
CA GLY A 136 -14.06 3.14 13.03
C GLY A 136 -14.21 4.67 13.07
N ARG A 137 -15.43 5.22 13.10
CA ARG A 137 -15.67 6.66 13.18
C ARG A 137 -15.87 7.10 14.63
N CYS A 138 -15.03 8.03 15.10
CA CYS A 138 -15.22 8.67 16.40
C CYS A 138 -16.44 9.62 16.35
N GLU A 139 -17.53 9.27 17.03
CA GLU A 139 -18.63 10.20 17.31
C GLU A 139 -18.13 11.26 18.30
N GLY A 140 -17.47 12.32 17.82
CA GLY A 140 -17.03 13.40 18.69
C GLY A 140 -15.81 14.23 18.24
N ALA A 141 -15.27 14.03 17.04
CA ALA A 141 -14.26 14.96 16.52
C ALA A 141 -14.88 16.38 16.44
N PRO A 142 -14.26 17.40 17.04
CA PRO A 142 -14.80 18.76 16.98
C PRO A 142 -14.81 19.20 15.52
N THR A 143 -16.00 19.48 14.97
CA THR A 143 -16.12 20.17 13.69
C THR A 143 -15.44 21.52 13.86
N THR A 144 -14.36 21.76 13.12
CA THR A 144 -13.76 23.08 13.01
C THR A 144 -14.86 24.07 12.63
N PRO A 145 -15.08 25.16 13.40
CA PRO A 145 -16.06 26.15 13.01
C PRO A 145 -15.58 26.83 11.73
N ALA A 146 -16.53 27.07 10.81
CA ALA A 146 -16.31 27.80 9.58
C ALA A 146 -15.58 29.12 9.88
N VAL A 147 -14.44 29.33 9.23
CA VAL A 147 -13.72 30.60 9.29
C VAL A 147 -14.55 31.61 8.51
N ASP A 148 -15.11 32.58 9.21
CA ASP A 148 -15.84 33.72 8.65
C ASP A 148 -14.80 34.69 8.03
N ASP A 149 -14.79 34.76 6.69
CA ASP A 149 -13.88 35.60 5.92
C ASP A 149 -14.39 37.05 5.91
N SER A 150 -14.03 37.79 6.96
CA SER A 150 -14.24 39.22 7.02
C SER A 150 -13.20 39.87 7.93
N SER A 151 -12.03 40.20 7.37
CA SER A 151 -11.26 41.40 7.74
C SER A 151 -9.93 41.46 6.99
N ALA A 152 -9.82 42.38 6.04
CA ALA A 152 -8.55 42.86 5.51
C ALA A 152 -7.85 43.78 6.52
N ASP A 153 -6.57 43.53 6.83
CA ASP A 153 -5.48 44.52 6.74
C ASP A 153 -4.11 43.91 7.13
N ALA A 154 -3.08 44.35 6.41
CA ALA A 154 -1.68 43.86 6.35
C ALA A 154 -0.84 44.25 7.62
N PRO A 155 0.50 44.03 7.76
CA PRO A 155 1.48 43.63 6.73
C PRO A 155 2.63 42.65 7.10
N ASP A 156 3.21 42.12 6.02
CA ASP A 156 4.62 41.85 5.71
C ASP A 156 5.63 41.77 6.88
N GLN A 157 6.16 40.57 7.11
CA GLN A 157 7.42 40.33 7.84
C GLN A 157 8.24 39.27 7.11
N VAL A 158 9.45 39.67 6.74
CA VAL A 158 10.49 38.93 6.03
C VAL A 158 11.38 38.15 7.01
N HIS A 159 11.94 37.03 6.53
CA HIS A 159 13.16 36.29 6.94
C HIS A 159 12.94 34.91 7.60
N PRO A 160 13.95 33.99 7.55
CA PRO A 160 14.84 33.63 6.45
C PRO A 160 14.89 32.10 6.20
N GLU A 161 15.49 31.68 5.08
CA GLU A 161 15.80 30.27 4.76
C GLU A 161 16.74 29.62 5.79
N GLN A 162 16.39 28.43 6.28
CA GLN A 162 17.33 27.49 6.87
C GLN A 162 16.99 26.05 6.46
N SER A 163 17.88 25.44 5.67
CA SER A 163 17.92 23.99 5.43
C SER A 163 18.42 23.25 6.68
N PRO A 164 17.85 22.10 7.04
CA PRO A 164 18.52 21.14 7.91
C PRO A 164 19.24 20.07 7.08
N GLN A 165 20.53 19.90 7.39
CA GLN A 165 21.36 18.78 6.93
C GLN A 165 20.86 17.47 7.53
N ALA A 166 20.83 16.41 6.71
CA ALA A 166 20.61 15.03 7.16
C ALA A 166 21.91 14.47 7.75
N SER A 167 21.82 13.90 8.95
CA SER A 167 22.84 13.05 9.55
C SER A 167 22.40 11.60 9.48
N GLU A 168 23.22 10.75 8.85
CA GLU A 168 23.04 9.30 8.75
C GLU A 168 23.28 8.62 10.11
N PRO A 169 22.52 7.57 10.48
CA PRO A 169 22.89 6.71 11.59
C PRO A 169 23.72 5.50 11.10
N GLU A 170 24.97 5.43 11.57
CA GLU A 170 25.75 4.20 11.66
C GLU A 170 25.13 3.26 12.71
N GLY A 171 24.97 1.97 12.38
CA GLY A 171 24.49 0.95 13.33
C GLY A 171 24.67 -0.48 12.80
N VAL A 172 25.29 -1.33 13.60
CA VAL A 172 26.00 -2.57 13.26
C VAL A 172 25.06 -3.77 13.11
N ASP A 173 25.29 -4.59 12.07
CA ASP A 173 24.59 -5.85 11.75
C ASP A 173 25.07 -6.99 12.67
N GLU A 174 24.43 -7.19 13.83
CA GLU A 174 24.59 -8.42 14.61
C GLU A 174 23.46 -9.41 14.31
N SER A 175 23.83 -10.58 13.78
CA SER A 175 22.90 -11.62 13.36
C SER A 175 22.25 -12.34 14.56
N CYS A 176 20.94 -12.61 14.47
CA CYS A 176 20.17 -13.27 15.52
C CYS A 176 20.62 -14.74 15.73
N PRO A 177 21.01 -15.17 16.95
CA PRO A 177 21.50 -16.52 17.20
C PRO A 177 20.44 -17.63 17.02
N GLN A 178 19.15 -17.28 16.99
CA GLN A 178 18.06 -18.23 16.74
C GLN A 178 17.78 -18.43 15.24
N HIS A 179 18.16 -17.48 14.39
CA HIS A 179 17.94 -17.50 12.95
C HIS A 179 19.16 -16.93 12.22
N PRO A 180 20.29 -17.67 12.18
CA PRO A 180 21.57 -17.14 11.68
C PRO A 180 21.56 -16.85 10.16
N ALA A 181 20.52 -17.29 9.44
CA ALA A 181 20.38 -17.08 8.00
C ALA A 181 19.30 -16.04 7.62
N ALA A 182 18.61 -15.44 8.60
CA ALA A 182 17.58 -14.45 8.31
C ALA A 182 18.20 -13.04 8.21
N PRO A 183 17.84 -12.24 7.19
CA PRO A 183 18.31 -10.86 7.07
C PRO A 183 17.77 -10.01 8.24
N VAL A 184 18.65 -9.23 8.85
CA VAL A 184 18.29 -8.24 9.88
C VAL A 184 18.14 -6.91 9.16
N ILE A 185 16.99 -6.25 9.33
CA ILE A 185 16.76 -4.91 8.79
C ILE A 185 16.30 -4.05 9.96
N GLY A 186 17.12 -3.05 10.32
CA GLY A 186 16.81 -2.12 11.42
C GLY A 186 16.69 -2.78 12.80
N GLY A 187 17.46 -3.83 13.07
CA GLY A 187 17.44 -4.55 14.36
C GLY A 187 16.26 -5.51 14.55
N MET A 188 15.42 -5.72 13.53
CA MET A 188 14.33 -6.70 13.56
C MET A 188 14.69 -7.94 12.71
N CYS A 189 14.62 -9.11 13.35
CA CYS A 189 14.71 -10.40 12.69
C CYS A 189 13.33 -10.79 12.16
N GLY A 190 13.20 -10.97 10.84
CA GLY A 190 11.92 -11.25 10.15
C GLY A 190 11.22 -12.56 10.54
N GLY A 191 11.76 -13.34 11.48
CA GLY A 191 11.20 -14.60 11.96
C GLY A 191 10.58 -14.60 13.36
N CYS A 192 10.65 -13.50 14.13
CA CYS A 192 10.21 -13.48 15.53
C CYS A 192 9.17 -12.38 15.79
N THR A 193 7.94 -12.76 16.14
CA THR A 193 6.91 -11.84 16.68
C THR A 193 7.09 -11.52 18.17
N GLN A 194 8.19 -11.95 18.79
CA GLN A 194 8.52 -11.57 20.16
C GLN A 194 9.52 -10.42 20.18
N TYR A 195 9.11 -9.32 20.80
CA TYR A 195 9.99 -8.22 21.22
C TYR A 195 11.16 -8.79 22.03
N LEU A 196 12.39 -8.52 21.59
CA LEU A 196 13.55 -8.58 22.48
C LEU A 196 13.37 -7.48 23.52
N LEU A 197 12.81 -7.84 24.68
CA LEU A 197 12.92 -7.02 25.88
C LEU A 197 14.41 -6.90 26.18
N THR A 198 14.94 -5.69 25.98
CA THR A 198 16.26 -5.31 26.47
C THR A 198 16.29 -5.53 27.98
N LYS A 199 17.05 -6.54 28.41
CA LYS A 199 17.45 -6.67 29.81
C LYS A 199 18.47 -5.57 30.08
N ASP A 200 18.02 -4.50 30.72
CA ASP A 200 18.91 -3.66 31.51
C ASP A 200 18.62 -3.88 33.00
N SER A 201 19.72 -4.18 33.71
CA SER A 201 19.91 -4.43 35.16
C SER A 201 19.63 -5.83 35.69
#